data_AF-A0A2B9DNA1-F1
#
_entry.id   AF-A0A2B9DNA1-F1
#
_cell.length_a   1.000
_cell.length_b   1.000
_cell.length_c   1.000
_cell.angle_alpha   90.00
_cell.angle_beta   90.00
_cell.angle_gamma   90.00
#
_symmetry.space_group_name_H-M   'P 1'
#
loop_
_entity.id
_entity.type
_entity.pdbx_description
1 polymer ?
#
loop_
_entity_poly.entity_id
_entity_poly.type
_entity_poly.pdbx_seq_one_letter_code
_entity_poly.pdbx_strand_id
1 'polypeptide(L)'
;MNEVKVKIDVWEGRIGETGMVQFQSVDLANMFLRMMNQRVITEEIRGYLKSEITLLWTEEKEEYSFAYRYDIGGGSYIHDTEPIQADLYRRYTYTRDELQKLTDKDNRFIEMYTDNLKMYEKSLRALQVLK
;
A
#
# COMPACT_ATOMS: atom_id res chain seq x y z
N MET A 1 3.12 -8.77 -19.91
CA MET A 1 2.23 -8.12 -18.92
C MET A 1 2.75 -8.55 -17.56
N ASN A 2 3.09 -7.61 -16.68
CA ASN A 2 3.67 -7.99 -15.39
C ASN A 2 2.54 -8.52 -14.51
N GLU A 3 2.66 -9.77 -14.07
CA GLU A 3 1.72 -10.37 -13.12
C GLU A 3 2.10 -9.90 -11.72
N VAL A 4 1.25 -9.05 -11.13
CA VAL A 4 1.46 -8.52 -9.78
C VAL A 4 0.68 -9.37 -8.79
N LYS A 5 1.41 -10.05 -7.91
CA LYS A 5 0.86 -10.78 -6.76
C LYS A 5 0.82 -9.86 -5.55
N VAL A 6 -0.10 -10.13 -4.64
CA VAL A 6 -0.29 -9.30 -3.44
C VAL A 6 -0.28 -10.17 -2.21
N LYS A 7 0.56 -9.84 -1.23
CA LYS A 7 0.54 -10.41 0.12
C LYS A 7 -0.03 -9.36 1.05
N ILE A 8 -0.95 -9.78 1.93
CA ILE A 8 -1.54 -8.92 2.95
C ILE A 8 -1.29 -9.57 4.30
N ASP A 9 -0.51 -8.89 5.12
CA ASP A 9 -0.32 -9.22 6.53
C ASP A 9 -1.30 -8.37 7.33
N VAL A 10 -2.13 -8.99 8.18
CA VAL A 10 -3.13 -8.32 9.02
C VAL A 10 -2.87 -8.69 10.47
N TRP A 11 -2.80 -7.71 11.36
CA TRP A 11 -2.60 -7.98 12.78
C TRP A 11 -3.41 -7.06 13.69
N GLU A 12 -3.78 -7.60 14.86
CA GLU A 12 -4.42 -6.83 15.93
C GLU A 12 -3.38 -6.08 16.76
N GLY A 13 -3.56 -4.76 16.89
CA GLY A 13 -2.61 -3.88 17.58
C GLY A 13 -2.40 -4.14 19.07
N ARG A 14 -3.16 -5.06 19.70
CA ARG A 14 -3.05 -5.43 21.12
C ARG A 14 -2.51 -6.85 21.39
N ILE A 15 -2.67 -7.79 20.45
CA ILE A 15 -2.43 -9.22 20.71
C ILE A 15 -1.34 -9.80 19.79
N GLY A 16 -0.95 -9.11 18.71
CA GLY A 16 0.17 -9.54 17.86
C GLY A 16 -0.11 -10.82 17.06
N GLU A 17 -1.35 -11.30 17.05
CA GLU A 17 -1.76 -12.35 16.12
C GLU A 17 -1.81 -11.78 14.70
N THR A 18 -0.97 -12.33 13.83
CA THR A 18 -0.87 -11.95 12.43
C THR A 18 -1.50 -13.03 11.57
N GLY A 19 -2.58 -12.68 10.87
CA GLY A 19 -3.08 -13.46 9.74
C GLY A 19 -2.38 -13.02 8.46
N MET A 20 -1.92 -13.97 7.65
CA MET A 20 -1.31 -13.69 6.35
C MET A 20 -2.15 -14.31 5.23
N VAL A 21 -2.45 -13.51 4.21
CA VAL A 21 -3.17 -13.98 3.01
C VAL A 21 -2.42 -13.52 1.76
N GLN A 22 -2.31 -14.40 0.76
CA GLN A 22 -1.67 -14.09 -0.52
C GLN A 22 -2.64 -14.29 -1.69
N PHE A 23 -2.62 -13.35 -2.63
CA PHE A 23 -3.48 -13.30 -3.80
C PHE A 23 -2.64 -13.32 -5.08
N GLN A 24 -3.11 -14.06 -6.09
CA GLN A 24 -2.46 -14.09 -7.41
C GLN A 24 -2.76 -12.86 -8.26
N SER A 25 -3.76 -12.04 -7.88
CA SER A 25 -4.09 -10.80 -8.59
C SER A 25 -4.45 -9.68 -7.62
N VAL A 26 -4.23 -8.45 -8.09
CA VAL A 26 -4.55 -7.21 -7.36
C VAL A 26 -6.06 -7.05 -7.19
N ASP A 27 -6.86 -7.49 -8.15
CA ASP A 27 -8.32 -7.41 -8.07
C ASP A 27 -8.89 -8.26 -6.92
N LEU A 28 -8.36 -9.48 -6.74
CA LEU A 28 -8.76 -10.34 -5.63
C LEU A 28 -8.34 -9.75 -4.28
N ALA A 29 -7.14 -9.16 -4.22
CA ALA A 29 -6.67 -8.46 -3.03
C ALA A 29 -7.57 -7.25 -2.69
N ASN A 30 -7.96 -6.45 -3.69
CA ASN A 30 -8.89 -5.33 -3.53
C ASN A 30 -10.27 -5.79 -3.04
N MET A 31 -10.80 -6.90 -3.57
CA MET A 31 -12.05 -7.49 -3.08
C MET A 31 -11.95 -7.90 -1.61
N PHE A 32 -10.85 -8.56 -1.23
CA PHE A 32 -10.59 -8.92 0.17
C PHE A 32 -10.53 -7.70 1.09
N LEU A 33 -9.74 -6.68 0.73
CA LEU A 33 -9.61 -5.45 1.51
C LEU A 33 -10.97 -4.76 1.68
N ARG A 34 -11.79 -4.72 0.64
CA ARG A 34 -13.14 -4.15 0.72
C ARG A 34 -14.03 -4.91 1.71
N MET A 35 -14.01 -6.24 1.67
CA MET A 35 -14.76 -7.08 2.62
C MET A 35 -14.27 -6.88 4.06
N MET A 36 -12.95 -6.85 4.26
CA MET A 36 -12.35 -6.63 5.59
C MET A 36 -12.72 -5.25 6.14
N ASN A 37 -12.64 -4.20 5.34
CA ASN A 37 -13.05 -2.85 5.75
C ASN A 37 -14.54 -2.79 6.10
N GLN A 38 -15.41 -3.40 5.30
CA GLN A 38 -16.84 -3.47 5.60
C GLN A 38 -17.09 -4.20 6.94
N ARG A 39 -16.40 -5.31 7.19
CA ARG A 39 -16.50 -6.05 8.45
C ARG A 39 -16.05 -5.21 9.63
N VAL A 40 -14.90 -4.54 9.54
CA VAL A 40 -14.38 -3.65 10.59
C VAL A 40 -15.35 -2.50 10.89
N ILE A 41 -15.94 -1.91 9.86
CA ILE A 41 -16.95 -0.85 10.00
C ILE A 41 -18.21 -1.39 10.70
N THR A 42 -18.66 -2.59 10.33
CA THR A 42 -19.90 -3.21 10.85
C THR A 42 -19.74 -3.67 12.29
N GLU A 43 -18.58 -4.22 12.65
CA GLU A 43 -18.28 -4.74 13.99
C GLU A 43 -17.73 -3.65 14.93
N GLU A 44 -17.64 -2.39 14.47
CA GLU A 44 -17.12 -1.23 15.22
C GLU A 44 -15.68 -1.39 15.77
N ILE A 45 -14.90 -2.32 15.22
CA ILE A 45 -13.50 -2.60 15.61
C ILE A 45 -12.49 -1.67 14.93
N ARG A 46 -12.85 -0.40 14.73
CA ARG A 46 -12.02 0.60 14.01
C ARG A 46 -10.71 0.88 14.76
N GLY A 47 -9.61 0.96 14.01
CA GLY A 47 -8.28 1.24 14.55
C GLY A 47 -7.62 0.08 15.31
N TYR A 48 -8.26 -1.09 15.40
CA TYR A 48 -7.69 -2.27 16.04
C TYR A 48 -6.88 -3.14 15.07
N LEU A 49 -7.27 -3.18 13.80
CA LEU A 49 -6.56 -3.91 12.75
C LEU A 49 -5.57 -3.00 12.03
N LYS A 50 -4.34 -3.48 11.91
CA LYS A 50 -3.31 -2.91 11.05
C LYS A 50 -3.07 -3.89 9.91
N SER A 51 -2.71 -3.38 8.74
CA SER A 51 -2.25 -4.24 7.66
C SER A 51 -1.04 -3.69 6.93
N GLU A 52 -0.27 -4.59 6.34
CA GLU A 52 0.79 -4.31 5.40
C GLU A 52 0.48 -5.02 4.10
N ILE A 53 0.57 -4.28 3.00
CA ILE A 53 0.41 -4.80 1.66
C ILE A 53 1.80 -4.89 1.06
N THR A 54 2.17 -6.09 0.63
CA THR A 54 3.37 -6.31 -0.18
C THR A 54 2.97 -6.65 -1.60
N LEU A 55 3.36 -5.80 -2.55
CA LEU A 55 3.28 -6.07 -3.97
C LEU A 55 4.51 -6.85 -4.42
N LEU A 56 4.30 -7.89 -5.22
CA LEU A 56 5.34 -8.76 -5.74
C LEU A 56 5.19 -8.87 -7.25
N TRP A 57 6.24 -8.58 -8.01
CA TRP A 57 6.24 -8.73 -9.47
C TRP A 57 7.63 -9.06 -10.00
N THR A 58 7.68 -9.60 -11.22
CA THR A 58 8.92 -9.88 -11.94
C THR A 58 8.99 -9.01 -13.19
N GLU A 59 10.12 -8.36 -13.40
CA GLU A 59 10.41 -7.52 -14.57
C GLU A 59 11.81 -7.85 -15.05
N GLU A 60 11.99 -8.14 -16.35
CA GLU A 60 13.30 -8.45 -16.95
C GLU A 60 14.08 -9.59 -16.24
N LYS A 61 13.37 -10.55 -15.63
CA LYS A 61 13.89 -11.66 -14.80
C LYS A 61 14.38 -11.26 -13.40
N GLU A 62 14.19 -10.01 -13.00
CA GLU A 62 14.43 -9.54 -11.64
C GLU A 62 13.14 -9.55 -10.84
N GLU A 63 13.22 -10.02 -9.59
CA GLU A 63 12.10 -10.03 -8.65
C GLU A 63 12.07 -8.73 -7.85
N TYR A 64 10.90 -8.12 -7.78
CA TYR A 64 10.66 -6.89 -7.04
C TYR A 64 9.62 -7.10 -5.96
N SER A 65 9.83 -6.44 -4.83
CA SER A 65 8.87 -6.37 -3.74
C SER A 65 8.72 -4.95 -3.24
N PHE A 66 7.49 -4.56 -2.94
CA PHE A 66 7.21 -3.27 -2.30
C PHE A 66 6.16 -3.43 -1.22
N ALA A 67 6.60 -3.29 0.04
CA ALA A 67 5.74 -3.34 1.21
C ALA A 67 5.37 -1.92 1.66
N TYR A 68 4.10 -1.70 1.95
CA TYR A 68 3.62 -0.45 2.53
C TYR A 68 2.44 -0.68 3.48
N ARG A 69 2.35 0.17 4.50
CA ARG A 69 1.29 0.09 5.49
C ARG A 69 -0.03 0.55 4.90
N TYR A 70 -1.05 -0.27 5.08
CA TYR A 70 -2.44 0.01 4.70
C TYR A 70 -3.30 -0.08 5.96
N ASP A 71 -4.00 0.99 6.32
CA ASP A 71 -4.84 0.98 7.51
C ASP A 71 -6.24 0.48 7.14
N ILE A 72 -6.71 -0.60 7.78
CA ILE A 72 -8.07 -1.13 7.60
C ILE A 72 -8.97 -0.46 8.64
N GLY A 73 -10.03 0.22 8.19
CA GLY A 73 -10.92 0.98 9.07
C GLY A 73 -10.22 2.14 9.79
N GLY A 74 -9.35 2.85 9.07
CA GLY A 74 -8.47 3.94 9.55
C GLY A 74 -9.20 5.22 9.96
N GLY A 75 -10.53 5.26 9.91
CA GLY A 75 -11.34 6.27 10.58
C GLY A 75 -11.81 7.42 9.70
N SER A 76 -11.48 7.42 8.40
CA SER A 76 -12.09 8.30 7.41
C SER A 76 -12.70 7.45 6.30
N TYR A 77 -14.03 7.48 6.19
CA TYR A 77 -14.83 6.68 5.23
C TYR A 77 -14.34 6.76 3.78
N ILE A 78 -13.63 7.84 3.41
CA ILE A 78 -13.14 8.08 2.05
C ILE A 78 -11.97 7.15 1.70
N HIS A 79 -11.07 6.87 2.65
CA HIS A 79 -9.84 6.09 2.39
C HIS A 79 -9.98 4.60 2.73
N ASP A 80 -10.96 4.24 3.57
CA ASP A 80 -11.16 2.86 4.01
C ASP A 80 -11.65 1.92 2.88
N THR A 81 -11.95 2.43 1.69
CA THR A 81 -12.43 1.61 0.56
C THR A 81 -11.65 1.85 -0.74
N GLU A 82 -10.57 2.62 -0.69
CA GLU A 82 -9.76 2.89 -1.87
C GLU A 82 -9.07 1.60 -2.35
N PRO A 83 -9.08 1.31 -3.66
CA PRO A 83 -8.29 0.21 -4.19
C PRO A 83 -6.79 0.50 -4.02
N ILE A 84 -5.99 -0.55 -3.96
CA ILE A 84 -4.51 -0.54 -3.87
C ILE A 84 -3.90 0.49 -4.82
N GLN A 85 -4.34 0.51 -6.07
CA GLN A 85 -3.85 1.44 -7.10
C GLN A 85 -4.07 2.91 -6.71
N ALA A 86 -5.26 3.25 -6.18
CA ALA A 86 -5.60 4.61 -5.81
C ALA A 86 -4.84 5.08 -4.56
N ASP A 87 -4.72 4.22 -3.54
CA ASP A 87 -3.96 4.54 -2.33
C ASP A 87 -2.47 4.74 -2.66
N LEU A 88 -1.89 3.88 -3.49
CA LEU A 88 -0.51 4.04 -3.97
C LEU A 88 -0.29 5.31 -4.77
N TYR A 89 -1.22 5.65 -5.67
CA TYR A 89 -1.12 6.88 -6.46
C TYR A 89 -1.21 8.12 -5.58
N ARG A 90 -2.10 8.11 -4.58
CA ARG A 90 -2.21 9.18 -3.59
C ARG A 90 -0.92 9.34 -2.78
N ARG A 91 -0.32 8.24 -2.30
CA ARG A 91 0.97 8.26 -1.60
C ARG A 91 2.10 8.75 -2.49
N TYR A 92 2.16 8.29 -3.74
CA TYR A 92 3.10 8.80 -4.74
C TYR A 92 3.00 10.32 -4.89
N THR A 93 1.79 10.85 -5.07
CA THR A 93 1.58 12.31 -5.20
C THR A 93 1.97 13.07 -3.93
N TYR A 94 1.59 12.56 -2.75
CA TYR A 94 1.96 13.16 -1.47
C TYR A 94 3.48 13.19 -1.28
N THR A 95 4.17 12.05 -1.48
CA THR A 95 5.63 11.95 -1.36
C THR A 95 6.34 12.87 -2.35
N ARG A 96 5.85 12.98 -3.58
CA ARG A 96 6.38 13.92 -4.59
C ARG A 96 6.23 15.37 -4.15
N ASP A 97 5.05 15.74 -3.68
CA ASP A 97 4.75 17.12 -3.29
C ASP A 97 5.51 17.51 -2.02
N GLU A 98 5.71 16.59 -1.07
CA GLU A 98 6.58 16.80 0.09
C GLU A 98 8.05 16.96 -0.31
N LEU A 99 8.55 16.13 -1.24
CA LEU A 99 9.92 16.25 -1.76
C LEU A 99 10.16 17.63 -2.40
N GLN A 100 9.17 18.19 -3.12
CA GLN A 100 9.27 19.53 -3.72
C GLN A 100 9.33 20.66 -2.68
N LYS A 101 8.79 20.45 -1.48
CA LYS A 101 8.83 21.43 -0.38
C LYS A 101 10.13 21.37 0.42
N LEU A 102 10.93 20.31 0.27
CA LEU A 102 12.22 20.17 0.94
C LEU A 102 13.28 21.06 0.26
N THR A 103 13.26 22.35 0.58
CA THR A 103 14.32 23.30 0.23
C THR A 103 15.48 23.18 1.24
N ASP A 104 16.61 22.62 0.79
CA ASP A 104 17.98 22.86 1.27
C ASP A 104 18.40 22.47 2.71
N LYS A 105 17.63 21.71 3.50
CA LYS A 105 17.99 21.50 4.92
C LYS A 105 18.26 20.08 5.42
N ASP A 106 18.01 19.02 4.65
CA ASP A 106 18.26 17.67 5.18
C ASP A 106 18.41 16.60 4.08
N ASN A 107 19.64 16.43 3.57
CA ASN A 107 19.96 15.49 2.48
C ASN A 107 19.43 14.06 2.72
N ARG A 108 19.41 13.61 3.98
CA ARG A 108 18.92 12.27 4.34
C ARG A 108 17.42 12.10 4.10
N PHE A 109 16.62 13.14 4.32
CA PHE A 109 15.19 13.09 4.03
C PHE A 109 14.95 13.13 2.52
N ILE A 110 15.72 13.95 1.79
CA ILE A 110 15.65 13.99 0.32
C ILE A 110 15.92 12.60 -0.28
N GLU A 111 16.98 11.92 0.18
CA GLU A 111 17.31 10.56 -0.26
C GLU A 111 16.16 9.58 0.04
N MET A 112 15.67 9.56 1.29
CA MET A 112 14.56 8.69 1.70
C MET A 112 13.28 8.92 0.87
N TYR A 113 12.88 10.17 0.68
CA TYR A 113 11.69 10.52 -0.12
C TYR A 113 11.89 10.17 -1.60
N THR A 114 13.09 10.38 -2.13
CA THR A 114 13.43 10.03 -3.52
C THR A 114 13.35 8.53 -3.76
N ASP A 115 13.88 7.72 -2.86
CA ASP A 115 13.85 6.27 -3.00
C ASP A 115 12.44 5.69 -2.82
N ASN A 116 11.67 6.23 -1.87
CA ASN A 116 10.24 5.91 -1.75
C ASN A 116 9.49 6.27 -3.03
N LEU A 117 9.76 7.44 -3.62
CA LEU A 117 9.10 7.90 -4.85
C LEU A 117 9.41 6.97 -6.03
N LYS A 118 10.65 6.51 -6.18
CA LYS A 118 11.04 5.52 -7.20
C LYS A 118 10.28 4.21 -7.02
N MET A 119 10.16 3.72 -5.79
CA MET A 119 9.44 2.48 -5.50
C MET A 119 7.94 2.60 -5.76
N TYR A 120 7.33 3.74 -5.40
CA TYR A 120 5.94 4.03 -5.74
C TYR A 120 5.74 4.09 -7.27
N GLU A 121 6.60 4.80 -8.00
CA GLU A 121 6.51 4.92 -9.44
C GLU A 121 6.62 3.55 -10.12
N LYS A 122 7.60 2.74 -9.71
CA LYS A 122 7.81 1.39 -10.26
C LYS A 122 6.62 0.49 -10.00
N SER A 123 6.08 0.52 -8.78
CA SER A 123 4.88 -0.23 -8.41
C SER A 123 3.67 0.20 -9.24
N LEU A 124 3.46 1.50 -9.44
CA LEU A 124 2.36 2.03 -10.23
C LEU A 124 2.48 1.70 -11.72
N ARG A 125 3.69 1.66 -12.28
CA ARG A 125 3.94 1.18 -13.65
C ARG A 125 3.65 -0.33 -13.76
N ALA A 126 4.08 -1.13 -12.79
CA ALA A 126 3.78 -2.57 -12.75
C ALA A 126 2.26 -2.83 -12.67
N LEU A 127 1.53 -1.97 -11.97
CA LEU A 127 0.06 -1.96 -11.87
C LEU A 127 -0.65 -1.30 -13.08
N GLN A 128 0.09 -0.83 -14.08
CA GLN A 128 -0.43 -0.14 -15.28
C GLN A 128 -1.21 1.15 -14.99
N VAL A 129 -0.94 1.79 -13.85
CA VAL A 129 -1.53 3.09 -13.48
C VAL A 129 -0.78 4.24 -14.15
N LEU A 130 0.55 4.17 -14.16
CA LEU A 130 1.43 5.10 -14.86
C LEU A 130 1.90 4.49 -16.19
N LYS A 131 2.06 5.33 -17.20
CA LYS A 131 2.55 4.95 -18.54
C LYS A 131 4.07 5.05 -18.65
#